data_AF-A0A101TN68-F1
#
_entry.id   AF-A0A101TN68-F1
#
_cell.length_a   1.000
_cell.length_b   1.000
_cell.length_c   1.000
_cell.angle_alpha   90.00
_cell.angle_beta   90.00
_cell.angle_gamma   90.00
#
_symmetry.space_group_name_H-M   'P 1'
#
loop_
_entity.id
_entity.type
_entity.pdbx_description
1 polymer ?
#
loop_
_entity_poly.entity_id
_entity_poly.type
_entity_poly.pdbx_seq_one_letter_code
_entity_poly.pdbx_strand_id
1 'polypeptide(L)'
;MPRSVRGALLRSIPPLPTQPIHTVWMTDTAAAPLRPGSILLSWESDLQGGMNVTARLGLAATEVLLANWPGLLGDWTPVVHPTLLEVTGLHAALSVATDALHLANHLAAN
;
A
#
# COMPACT_ATOMS: atom_id res chain seq x y z
N MET A 1 -12.20 9.67 7.05
CA MET A 1 -12.08 9.47 5.58
C MET A 1 -13.30 10.06 4.87
N PRO A 2 -13.18 10.55 3.62
CA PRO A 2 -14.32 11.08 2.86
C PRO A 2 -15.34 9.98 2.55
N ARG A 3 -16.65 10.26 2.73
CA ARG A 3 -17.72 9.26 2.59
C ARG A 3 -17.89 8.68 1.18
N SER A 4 -17.50 9.44 0.16
CA SER A 4 -17.63 9.10 -1.27
C SER A 4 -16.46 8.29 -1.83
N VAL A 5 -15.43 8.04 -1.02
CA VAL A 5 -14.20 7.39 -1.47
C VAL A 5 -14.18 5.94 -0.97
N ARG A 6 -13.68 5.03 -1.81
CA ARG A 6 -13.58 3.59 -1.52
C ARG A 6 -12.15 3.06 -1.60
N GLY A 7 -11.19 3.92 -1.91
CA GLY A 7 -9.78 3.59 -1.78
C GLY A 7 -8.85 4.80 -1.67
N ALA A 8 -7.61 4.52 -1.34
CA ALA A 8 -6.53 5.48 -1.22
C ALA A 8 -5.24 4.86 -1.74
N LEU A 9 -4.60 5.52 -2.70
CA LEU A 9 -3.24 5.21 -3.10
C LEU A 9 -2.28 5.90 -2.12
N LEU A 10 -1.35 5.14 -1.56
CA LEU A 10 -0.36 5.68 -0.63
C LEU A 10 0.79 6.33 -1.41
N ARG A 11 1.18 7.54 -0.99
CA ARG A 11 2.35 8.25 -1.52
C ARG A 11 3.52 8.22 -0.55
N SER A 12 3.25 8.33 0.73
CA SER A 12 4.26 8.29 1.77
C SER A 12 3.62 7.88 3.09
N ILE A 13 4.34 7.04 3.83
CA ILE A 13 3.95 6.58 5.16
C ILE A 13 4.96 7.15 6.14
N PRO A 14 4.55 8.08 7.00
CA PRO A 14 5.43 8.57 8.03
C PRO A 14 5.71 7.46 9.07
N PRO A 15 6.91 7.44 9.67
CA PRO A 15 7.27 6.45 10.67
C PRO A 15 6.48 6.59 11.98
N LEU A 16 5.97 7.80 12.28
CA LEU A 16 5.09 8.01 13.43
C LEU A 16 3.62 7.78 13.06
N PRO A 17 2.86 6.95 13.82
CA PRO A 17 1.44 6.71 13.58
C PRO A 17 0.56 7.96 13.76
N THR A 18 1.05 8.97 14.47
CA THR A 18 0.35 10.24 14.73
C THR A 18 0.41 11.20 13.54
N GLN A 19 1.28 10.94 12.57
CA GLN A 19 1.39 11.75 11.37
C GLN A 19 0.44 11.22 10.28
N PRO A 20 -0.20 12.12 9.52
CA PRO A 20 -1.14 11.71 8.49
C PRO A 20 -0.41 10.96 7.37
N ILE A 21 -0.95 9.78 7.00
CA ILE A 21 -0.49 9.06 5.80
C ILE A 21 -0.83 9.93 4.58
N HIS A 22 0.17 10.22 3.76
CA HIS A 22 -0.05 10.99 2.54
C HIS A 22 -0.68 10.09 1.48
N THR A 23 -1.93 10.35 1.16
CA THR A 23 -2.70 9.55 0.21
C THR A 23 -3.24 10.37 -0.95
N VAL A 24 -3.56 9.68 -2.04
CA VAL A 24 -4.42 10.18 -3.12
C VAL A 24 -5.71 9.36 -3.06
N TRP A 25 -6.84 10.04 -2.87
CA TRP A 25 -8.14 9.39 -2.80
C TRP A 25 -8.56 8.84 -4.16
N MET A 26 -9.05 7.61 -4.19
CA MET A 26 -9.53 6.93 -5.39
C MET A 26 -11.03 6.65 -5.28
N THR A 27 -11.79 7.18 -6.24
CA THR A 27 -13.23 6.91 -6.38
C THR A 27 -13.50 5.60 -7.10
N ASP A 28 -12.59 5.18 -7.99
CA ASP A 28 -12.63 3.90 -8.68
C ASP A 28 -11.32 3.15 -8.42
N THR A 29 -11.39 2.07 -7.66
CA THR A 29 -10.24 1.23 -7.29
C THR A 29 -9.93 0.15 -8.34
N ALA A 30 -10.76 0.01 -9.38
CA ALA A 30 -10.60 -0.98 -10.45
C ALA A 30 -9.94 -0.41 -11.72
N ALA A 31 -9.70 0.91 -11.80
CA ALA A 31 -9.45 1.59 -13.06
C ALA A 31 -8.03 1.44 -13.66
N ALA A 32 -7.00 1.03 -12.90
CA ALA A 32 -5.65 0.90 -13.45
C ALA A 32 -4.74 -0.06 -12.65
N PRO A 33 -3.82 -0.78 -13.32
CA PRO A 33 -2.79 -1.55 -12.64
C PRO A 33 -1.88 -0.64 -11.80
N LEU A 34 -1.58 -1.09 -10.59
CA LEU A 34 -0.74 -0.43 -9.63
C LEU A 34 0.70 -0.43 -10.11
N ARG A 35 1.34 0.73 -10.01
CA ARG A 35 2.77 0.84 -10.28
C ARG A 35 3.56 0.04 -9.23
N PRO A 36 4.71 -0.53 -9.60
CA PRO A 36 5.59 -1.19 -8.64
C PRO A 36 5.87 -0.30 -7.42
N GLY A 37 5.71 -0.85 -6.23
CA GLY A 37 5.88 -0.11 -4.97
C GLY A 37 4.70 0.71 -4.49
N SER A 38 3.67 0.86 -5.32
CA SER A 38 2.45 1.55 -4.92
C SER A 38 1.57 0.64 -4.08
N ILE A 39 1.09 1.15 -2.94
CA ILE A 39 0.13 0.46 -2.09
C ILE A 39 -1.25 1.10 -2.27
N LEU A 40 -2.25 0.27 -2.57
CA LEU A 40 -3.65 0.66 -2.59
C LEU A 40 -4.34 0.10 -1.35
N LEU A 41 -4.86 0.99 -0.52
CA LEU A 41 -5.89 0.63 0.46
C LEU A 41 -7.25 0.76 -0.20
N SER A 42 -8.06 -0.27 -0.13
CA SER A 42 -9.47 -0.26 -0.53
C SER A 42 -10.32 -0.61 0.67
N TRP A 43 -11.53 -0.06 0.75
CA TRP A 43 -12.46 -0.38 1.82
C TRP A 43 -13.90 -0.38 1.35
N GLU A 44 -14.68 -1.26 1.96
CA GLU A 44 -16.11 -1.39 1.77
C GLU A 44 -16.80 -1.52 3.13
N SER A 45 -18.03 -1.00 3.23
CA SER A 45 -18.83 -1.16 4.44
C SER A 45 -19.39 -2.58 4.49
N ASP A 46 -19.29 -3.22 5.65
CA ASP A 46 -19.93 -4.49 5.91
C ASP A 46 -21.42 -4.31 6.28
N LEU A 47 -22.15 -5.42 6.38
CA LEU A 47 -23.58 -5.43 6.75
C LEU A 47 -23.85 -5.06 8.23
N GLN A 48 -22.83 -5.09 9.07
CA GLN A 48 -22.90 -4.82 10.53
C GLN A 48 -22.40 -3.42 10.91
N GLY A 49 -22.05 -2.58 9.92
CA GLY A 49 -21.56 -1.22 10.13
C GLY A 49 -20.05 -1.07 10.32
N GLY A 50 -19.29 -2.15 10.19
CA GLY A 50 -17.83 -2.14 10.10
C GLY A 50 -17.30 -1.93 8.69
N MET A 51 -15.98 -1.90 8.58
CA MET A 51 -15.26 -1.69 7.33
C MET A 51 -14.37 -2.88 7.03
N ASN A 52 -14.58 -3.52 5.90
CA ASN A 52 -13.60 -4.46 5.34
C ASN A 52 -12.54 -3.64 4.64
N VAL A 53 -11.30 -3.73 5.09
CA VAL A 53 -10.17 -3.00 4.52
C VAL A 53 -9.20 -3.99 3.89
N THR A 54 -8.79 -3.70 2.67
CA THR A 54 -7.86 -4.53 1.90
C THR A 54 -6.68 -3.70 1.46
N ALA A 55 -5.46 -4.20 1.63
CA ALA A 55 -4.23 -3.60 1.12
C ALA A 55 -3.68 -4.43 -0.05
N ARG A 56 -3.36 -3.77 -1.16
CA ARG A 56 -2.74 -4.38 -2.35
C ARG A 56 -1.44 -3.66 -2.69
N LEU A 57 -0.42 -4.40 -3.09
CA LEU A 57 0.87 -3.88 -3.54
C LEU A 57 1.03 -4.12 -5.04
N GLY A 58 1.37 -3.07 -5.78
CA GLY A 58 1.88 -3.20 -7.14
C GLY A 58 3.31 -3.75 -7.14
N LEU A 59 3.56 -4.78 -7.94
CA LEU A 59 4.88 -5.33 -8.25
C LEU A 59 5.15 -5.18 -9.76
N ALA A 60 6.37 -5.49 -10.19
CA ALA A 60 6.82 -5.30 -11.57
C ALA A 60 5.88 -5.88 -12.65
N ALA A 61 5.23 -7.02 -12.38
CA ALA A 61 4.40 -7.73 -13.35
C ALA A 61 2.98 -8.06 -12.85
N THR A 62 2.67 -7.74 -11.59
CA THR A 62 1.42 -8.17 -10.96
C THR A 62 1.07 -7.30 -9.76
N GLU A 63 -0.09 -7.55 -9.19
CA GLU A 63 -0.55 -6.95 -7.94
C GLU A 63 -0.77 -8.07 -6.93
N VAL A 64 -0.31 -7.88 -5.69
CA VAL A 64 -0.45 -8.88 -4.63
C VAL A 64 -1.33 -8.34 -3.51
N LEU A 65 -2.17 -9.21 -2.95
CA LEU A 65 -2.87 -8.94 -1.71
C LEU A 65 -1.84 -8.94 -0.57
N LEU A 66 -1.69 -7.79 0.10
CA LEU A 66 -0.82 -7.66 1.26
C LEU A 66 -1.52 -8.12 2.53
N ALA A 67 -2.73 -7.61 2.75
CA ALA A 67 -3.47 -7.83 3.97
C ALA A 67 -4.96 -7.59 3.74
N ASN A 68 -5.77 -8.26 4.54
CA ASN A 68 -7.20 -8.06 4.62
C ASN A 68 -7.62 -7.98 6.09
N TRP A 69 -8.35 -6.93 6.45
CA TRP A 69 -8.85 -6.68 7.78
C TRP A 69 -10.37 -6.56 7.72
N PRO A 70 -11.11 -7.62 8.05
CA PRO A 70 -12.56 -7.60 8.02
C PRO A 70 -13.13 -6.87 9.25
N GLY A 71 -14.27 -6.20 9.06
CA GLY A 71 -15.10 -5.69 10.16
C GLY A 71 -14.46 -4.66 11.09
N LEU A 72 -13.55 -3.83 10.58
CA LEU A 72 -12.89 -2.79 11.37
C LEU A 72 -13.88 -1.69 11.76
N LEU A 73 -13.87 -1.31 13.04
CA LEU A 73 -14.74 -0.28 13.60
C LEU A 73 -13.96 1.00 13.92
N GLY A 74 -14.60 2.16 13.76
CA GLY A 74 -14.03 3.45 14.16
C GLY A 74 -12.82 3.87 13.31
N ASP A 75 -11.82 4.49 13.95
CA ASP A 75 -10.56 4.81 13.29
C ASP A 75 -9.64 3.59 13.28
N TRP A 76 -9.51 2.99 12.10
CA TRP A 76 -8.70 1.81 11.87
C TRP A 76 -7.29 2.12 11.36
N THR A 77 -6.93 3.39 11.23
CA THR A 77 -5.58 3.82 10.81
C THR A 77 -4.48 3.18 11.66
N PRO A 78 -4.58 3.11 13.00
CA PRO A 78 -3.56 2.48 13.84
C PRO A 78 -3.42 0.97 13.61
N VAL A 79 -4.47 0.30 13.12
CA VAL A 79 -4.46 -1.14 12.85
C VAL A 79 -3.71 -1.44 11.55
N VAL A 80 -3.93 -0.63 10.52
CA VAL A 80 -3.33 -0.84 9.20
C VAL A 80 -1.91 -0.26 9.09
N HIS A 81 -1.61 0.81 9.82
CA HIS A 81 -0.35 1.57 9.70
C HIS A 81 0.93 0.72 9.82
N PRO A 82 1.07 -0.19 10.81
CA PRO A 82 2.29 -0.99 10.96
C PRO A 82 2.60 -1.84 9.73
N THR A 83 1.59 -2.55 9.19
CA THR A 83 1.76 -3.37 7.99
C THR A 83 2.16 -2.54 6.78
N LEU A 84 1.55 -1.37 6.62
CA LEU A 84 1.84 -0.50 5.48
C LEU A 84 3.27 0.05 5.56
N LEU A 85 3.71 0.44 6.77
CA LEU A 85 5.06 0.92 7.03
C LEU A 85 6.11 -0.17 6.73
N GLU A 86 5.90 -1.38 7.25
CA GLU A 86 6.79 -2.53 7.03
C GLU A 86 6.92 -2.87 5.55
N VAL A 87 5.79 -2.97 4.83
CA VAL A 87 5.80 -3.30 3.40
C VAL A 87 6.47 -2.20 2.57
N THR A 88 6.28 -0.94 2.92
CA THR A 88 6.97 0.18 2.25
C THR A 88 8.47 0.10 2.46
N GLY A 89 8.91 -0.17 3.69
CA GLY A 89 10.33 -0.38 4.00
C GLY A 89 10.93 -1.58 3.27
N LEU A 90 10.21 -2.70 3.22
CA LEU A 90 10.64 -3.91 2.52
C LEU A 90 10.74 -3.68 1.00
N HIS A 91 9.76 -3.00 0.40
CA HIS A 91 9.81 -2.66 -1.02
C HIS A 91 11.00 -1.74 -1.33
N ALA A 92 11.28 -0.74 -0.49
CA ALA A 92 12.44 0.13 -0.65
C ALA A 92 13.76 -0.65 -0.58
N ALA A 93 13.90 -1.56 0.39
CA ALA A 93 15.08 -2.42 0.52
C ALA A 93 15.26 -3.34 -0.71
N LEU A 94 14.16 -3.91 -1.22
CA LEU A 94 14.19 -4.74 -2.42
C LEU A 94 14.59 -3.92 -3.67
N SER A 95 14.10 -2.69 -3.80
CA SER A 95 14.49 -1.80 -4.91
C SER A 95 15.99 -1.54 -4.88
N VAL A 96 16.54 -1.18 -3.72
CA VAL A 96 17.98 -0.93 -3.54
C VAL A 96 18.81 -2.17 -3.86
N ALA A 97 18.40 -3.35 -3.39
CA ALA A 97 19.09 -4.61 -3.68
C ALA A 97 19.07 -4.94 -5.19
N THR A 98 17.94 -4.67 -5.85
CA THR A 98 17.78 -4.88 -7.30
C THR A 98 18.70 -3.96 -8.11
N ASP A 99 18.75 -2.67 -7.74
CA ASP A 99 19.64 -1.70 -8.39
C ASP A 99 21.12 -2.07 -8.21
N ALA A 100 21.50 -2.50 -7.00
CA ALA A 100 22.86 -2.96 -6.71
C ALA A 100 23.23 -4.20 -7.54
N LEU A 101 22.30 -5.15 -7.70
CA LEU A 101 22.50 -6.33 -8.54
C LEU A 101 22.66 -5.95 -10.02
N HIS A 102 21.83 -5.05 -10.53
CA HIS A 102 21.95 -4.57 -11.92
C HIS A 102 23.30 -3.87 -12.15
N LEU A 103 23.75 -3.06 -11.21
CA LEU A 103 25.06 -2.41 -11.28
C LEU A 103 26.20 -3.44 -11.27
N ALA A 104 26.16 -4.42 -10.36
CA ALA A 104 27.18 -5.48 -10.29
C ALA A 104 27.26 -6.28 -11.61
N ASN A 105 26.11 -6.65 -12.18
CA ASN A 105 26.04 -7.35 -13.47
C ASN A 105 26.60 -6.50 -14.61
N HIS A 106 26.33 -5.19 -14.62
CA HIS A 106 26.86 -4.28 -15.63
C HIS A 106 28.39 -4.17 -15.53
N LEU A 107 28.93 -4.08 -14.32
CA LEU A 107 30.38 -4.00 -14.09
C LEU A 107 31.11 -5.30 -14.44
N ALA A 108 30.47 -6.46 -14.27
CA ALA A 108 31.07 -7.76 -14.60
C ALA A 108 31.06 -8.07 -16.11
N ALA A 109 30.23 -7.38 -16.89
CA ALA A 109 30.12 -7.54 -18.34
C ALA A 109 31.06 -6.60 -19.14
N ASN A 110 31.72 -5.65 -18.45
CA ASN A 110 32.77 -4.78 -18.98
C ASN A 110 34.15 -5.32 -18.57
#